data_AF-A0A6M2DAC6-F1
#
_entry.id   AF-A0A6M2DAC6-F1
#
_cell.length_a   1.000
_cell.length_b   1.000
_cell.length_c   1.000
_cell.angle_alpha   90.00
_cell.angle_beta   90.00
_cell.angle_gamma   90.00
#
_symmetry.space_group_name_H-M   'P 1'
#
loop_
_entity.id
_entity.type
_entity.pdbx_description
1 polymer ?
#
loop_
_entity_poly.entity_id
_entity_poly.type
_entity_poly.pdbx_seq_one_letter_code
_entity_poly.pdbx_strand_id
1 'polypeptide(L)'
;MVKLLMPILIHCALAHIIDHAHEGPRSLTTFLEQTISKVASQLRGKEPKYKELLSLLYEAEVAIARCVSLRKKFNLDHGTADPSATSSGSGGSHRHASSVSAQLGGARNQTAIDVNKFVLDLVDNPEVSIPGAGKGSVGKLVSQLFVDSMKENDTASEGEENGECKFPSPAAREYILRTRHSRPTPAARLTPQRMFCVMAENDFRLAGAFTHDTIFY
;
A
#
# COMPACT_ATOMS: atom_id res chain seq x y z
N MET A 1 -35.51 9.64 -25.64
CA MET A 1 -34.64 8.45 -25.47
C MET A 1 -33.82 8.48 -24.19
N VAL A 2 -33.05 9.54 -23.91
CA VAL A 2 -32.15 9.62 -22.72
C VAL A 2 -32.86 9.53 -21.36
N LYS A 3 -34.08 10.09 -21.21
CA LYS A 3 -34.83 10.09 -19.94
C LYS A 3 -35.25 8.70 -19.43
N LEU A 4 -35.36 7.71 -20.31
CA LEU A 4 -35.73 6.33 -19.96
C LEU A 4 -34.50 5.46 -19.68
N LEU A 5 -33.34 5.83 -20.23
CA LEU A 5 -32.10 5.08 -20.07
C LEU A 5 -31.44 5.33 -18.70
N MET A 6 -31.50 6.57 -18.19
CA MET A 6 -30.84 6.94 -16.93
C MET A 6 -31.32 6.14 -15.70
N PRO A 7 -32.64 5.91 -15.50
CA PRO A 7 -33.11 5.07 -14.41
C PRO A 7 -32.57 3.63 -14.46
N ILE A 8 -32.49 3.04 -15.65
CA ILE A 8 -32.04 1.65 -15.85
C ILE A 8 -30.55 1.55 -15.50
N LEU A 9 -29.72 2.46 -16.02
CA LEU A 9 -28.28 2.47 -15.72
C LEU A 9 -28.00 2.64 -14.23
N ILE A 10 -28.73 3.54 -13.57
CA ILE A 10 -28.61 3.76 -12.12
C ILE A 10 -29.06 2.53 -11.34
N HIS A 11 -30.12 1.86 -11.77
CA HIS A 11 -30.58 0.64 -11.12
C HIS A 11 -29.56 -0.49 -11.25
N CYS A 12 -28.93 -0.68 -12.42
CA CYS A 12 -27.87 -1.66 -12.61
C CYS A 12 -26.66 -1.37 -11.72
N ALA A 13 -26.20 -0.11 -11.67
CA ALA A 13 -25.09 0.30 -10.80
C ALA A 13 -25.44 0.13 -9.31
N LEU A 14 -26.67 0.44 -8.92
CA LEU A 14 -27.14 0.27 -7.55
C LEU A 14 -27.19 -1.22 -7.15
N ALA A 15 -27.66 -2.09 -8.04
CA ALA A 15 -27.65 -3.54 -7.81
C ALA A 15 -26.23 -4.07 -7.58
N HIS A 16 -25.27 -3.63 -8.41
CA HIS A 16 -23.86 -3.98 -8.25
C HIS A 16 -23.29 -3.55 -6.88
N ILE A 17 -23.62 -2.34 -6.43
CA ILE A 17 -23.18 -1.85 -5.11
C ILE A 17 -23.82 -2.63 -3.96
N ILE A 18 -25.10 -3.03 -4.09
CA ILE A 18 -25.79 -3.82 -3.07
C ILE A 18 -25.10 -5.17 -2.87
N ASP A 19 -24.69 -5.82 -3.97
CA ASP A 19 -24.01 -7.12 -3.91
C ASP A 19 -22.68 -7.04 -3.12
N HIS A 20 -21.99 -5.89 -3.15
CA HIS A 20 -20.72 -5.67 -2.46
C HIS A 20 -20.85 -4.87 -1.15
N ALA A 21 -22.06 -4.49 -0.74
CA ALA A 21 -22.28 -3.57 0.38
C ALA A 21 -21.77 -4.08 1.75
N HIS A 22 -21.62 -5.40 1.87
CA HIS A 22 -21.17 -6.08 3.08
C HIS A 22 -19.66 -6.40 3.07
N GLU A 23 -18.96 -6.08 1.98
CA GLU A 23 -17.55 -6.42 1.79
C GLU A 23 -16.65 -5.22 2.11
N GLY A 24 -16.02 -5.24 3.29
CA GLY A 24 -15.01 -4.23 3.65
C GLY A 24 -15.05 -3.80 5.11
N PRO A 25 -14.36 -2.70 5.45
CA PRO A 25 -14.40 -2.12 6.79
C PRO A 25 -15.76 -1.45 7.06
N ARG A 26 -16.11 -1.27 8.34
CA ARG A 26 -17.42 -0.72 8.76
C ARG A 26 -17.70 0.69 8.22
N SER A 27 -16.66 1.48 8.08
CA SER A 27 -16.66 2.79 7.39
C SER A 27 -17.19 2.68 5.96
N LEU A 28 -16.67 1.74 5.17
CA LEU A 28 -17.09 1.50 3.80
C LEU A 28 -18.53 0.98 3.76
N THR A 29 -18.86 -0.02 4.59
CA THR A 29 -20.23 -0.59 4.59
C THR A 29 -21.27 0.47 4.95
N THR A 30 -21.01 1.30 5.97
CA THR A 30 -21.92 2.40 6.34
C THR A 30 -22.05 3.45 5.24
N PHE A 31 -20.96 3.78 4.55
CA PHE A 31 -20.98 4.68 3.39
C PHE A 31 -21.80 4.11 2.22
N LEU A 32 -21.65 2.81 1.92
CA LEU A 32 -22.40 2.14 0.87
C LEU A 32 -23.89 2.06 1.22
N GLU A 33 -24.25 1.71 2.46
CA GLU A 33 -25.64 1.70 2.93
C GLU A 33 -26.31 3.09 2.85
N GLN A 34 -25.57 4.14 3.23
CA GLN A 34 -26.03 5.53 3.09
C GLN A 34 -26.24 5.90 1.61
N THR A 35 -25.31 5.48 0.75
CA THR A 35 -25.40 5.70 -0.70
C THR A 35 -26.62 5.00 -1.28
N ILE A 36 -26.84 3.72 -0.95
CA ILE A 36 -28.00 2.94 -1.39
C ILE A 36 -29.29 3.62 -0.95
N SER A 37 -29.39 4.00 0.33
CA SER A 37 -30.57 4.67 0.89
C SER A 37 -30.87 6.00 0.19
N LYS A 38 -29.84 6.81 -0.02
CA LYS A 38 -29.95 8.11 -0.68
C LYS A 38 -30.36 7.96 -2.14
N VAL A 39 -29.71 7.09 -2.90
CA VAL A 39 -30.03 6.83 -4.32
C VAL A 39 -31.45 6.28 -4.47
N ALA A 40 -31.84 5.29 -3.65
CA ALA A 40 -33.18 4.69 -3.70
C ALA A 40 -34.29 5.71 -3.39
N SER A 41 -34.08 6.60 -2.42
CA SER A 41 -35.04 7.66 -2.09
C SER A 41 -35.22 8.68 -3.22
N GLN A 42 -34.12 9.09 -3.86
CA GLN A 42 -34.14 10.12 -4.90
C GLN A 42 -34.63 9.59 -6.25
N LEU A 43 -34.39 8.31 -6.56
CA LEU A 43 -34.88 7.67 -7.78
C LEU A 43 -36.41 7.54 -7.81
N ARG A 44 -37.06 7.48 -6.63
CA ARG A 44 -38.53 7.49 -6.48
C ARG A 44 -39.15 8.89 -6.55
N GLY A 45 -38.34 9.94 -6.59
CA GLY A 45 -38.79 11.34 -6.66
C GLY A 45 -39.33 11.72 -8.05
N LYS A 46 -40.10 12.82 -8.12
CA LYS A 46 -40.67 13.34 -9.37
C LYS A 46 -39.60 13.79 -10.38
N GLU A 47 -38.46 14.29 -9.90
CA GLU A 47 -37.33 14.73 -10.72
C GLU A 47 -35.99 14.30 -10.08
N PRO A 48 -35.51 13.08 -10.35
CA PRO A 48 -34.22 12.61 -9.86
C PRO A 48 -33.07 13.40 -10.47
N LYS A 49 -32.16 13.88 -9.61
CA LYS A 49 -30.94 14.59 -10.03
C LYS A 49 -29.87 13.60 -10.48
N TYR A 50 -30.01 13.09 -11.69
CA TYR A 50 -29.15 12.03 -12.23
C TYR A 50 -27.64 12.32 -12.15
N LYS A 51 -27.22 13.58 -12.35
CA LYS A 51 -25.80 13.95 -12.27
C LYS A 51 -25.21 13.77 -10.87
N GLU A 52 -25.94 14.15 -9.83
CA GLU A 52 -25.52 13.98 -8.43
C GLU A 52 -25.50 12.49 -8.06
N LEU A 53 -26.50 11.72 -8.50
CA LEU A 53 -26.58 10.28 -8.29
C LEU A 53 -25.41 9.53 -8.95
N LEU A 54 -25.06 9.88 -10.19
CA LEU A 54 -23.92 9.26 -10.88
C LEU A 54 -22.59 9.56 -10.20
N SER A 55 -22.40 10.78 -9.70
CA SER A 55 -21.18 11.13 -8.95
C SER A 55 -21.05 10.28 -7.68
N LEU A 56 -22.15 10.12 -6.94
CA LEU A 56 -22.17 9.32 -5.71
C LEU A 56 -21.96 7.83 -6.00
N LEU A 57 -22.58 7.29 -7.06
CA LEU A 57 -22.38 5.91 -7.49
C LEU A 57 -20.94 5.68 -7.95
N TYR A 58 -20.33 6.63 -8.66
CA TYR A 58 -18.94 6.55 -9.07
C TYR A 58 -18.00 6.50 -7.85
N GLU A 59 -18.22 7.35 -6.85
CA GLU A 59 -17.44 7.31 -5.60
C GLU A 59 -17.56 5.96 -4.88
N ALA A 60 -18.78 5.40 -4.81
CA ALA A 60 -19.03 4.07 -4.25
C ALA A 60 -18.32 2.95 -5.02
N GLU A 61 -18.39 2.97 -6.35
CA GLU A 61 -17.75 1.98 -7.22
C GLU A 61 -16.22 2.03 -7.09
N VAL A 62 -15.64 3.25 -7.05
CA VAL A 62 -14.20 3.42 -6.82
C VAL A 62 -13.79 2.89 -5.45
N ALA A 63 -14.61 3.08 -4.42
CA ALA A 63 -14.33 2.57 -3.08
C ALA A 63 -14.35 1.03 -3.04
N ILE A 64 -15.34 0.40 -3.69
CA ILE A 64 -15.41 -1.07 -3.84
C ILE A 64 -14.19 -1.59 -4.63
N ALA A 65 -13.92 -1.01 -5.80
CA ALA A 65 -12.82 -1.42 -6.66
C ALA A 65 -11.46 -1.30 -5.95
N ARG A 66 -11.27 -0.27 -5.13
CA ARG A 66 -10.09 -0.12 -4.27
C ARG A 66 -9.98 -1.25 -3.24
N CYS A 67 -11.06 -1.55 -2.52
CA CYS A 67 -11.10 -2.62 -1.52
C CYS A 67 -10.76 -3.98 -2.14
N VAL A 68 -11.41 -4.33 -3.24
CA VAL A 68 -11.17 -5.59 -3.99
C VAL A 68 -9.75 -5.65 -4.53
N SER A 69 -9.25 -4.55 -5.11
CA SER A 69 -7.88 -4.50 -5.66
C SER A 69 -6.83 -4.70 -4.57
N LEU A 70 -7.04 -4.11 -3.38
CA LEU A 70 -6.13 -4.31 -2.24
C LEU A 70 -6.17 -5.77 -1.77
N ARG A 71 -7.35 -6.36 -1.61
CA ARG A 71 -7.47 -7.79 -1.22
C ARG A 71 -6.74 -8.71 -2.19
N LYS A 72 -6.92 -8.48 -3.48
CA LYS A 72 -6.25 -9.22 -4.55
C LYS A 72 -4.73 -9.05 -4.50
N LYS A 73 -4.23 -7.81 -4.42
CA LYS A 73 -2.77 -7.53 -4.33
C LYS A 73 -2.12 -8.18 -3.10
N PHE A 74 -2.87 -8.29 -2.01
CA PHE A 74 -2.39 -8.92 -0.79
C PHE A 74 -2.76 -10.42 -0.68
N ASN A 75 -3.16 -11.04 -1.80
CA ASN A 75 -3.44 -12.47 -1.93
C ASN A 75 -4.44 -13.05 -0.92
N LEU A 76 -5.38 -12.23 -0.42
CA LEU A 76 -6.41 -12.69 0.52
C LEU A 76 -7.38 -13.70 -0.11
N ASP A 77 -7.51 -13.71 -1.44
CA ASP A 77 -8.44 -14.57 -2.17
C ASP A 77 -7.80 -15.88 -2.67
N HIS A 78 -6.47 -16.02 -2.62
CA HIS A 78 -5.76 -17.21 -3.12
C HIS A 78 -5.59 -18.32 -2.05
N GLY A 79 -6.06 -18.07 -0.83
CA GLY A 79 -5.92 -18.96 0.33
C GLY A 79 -6.88 -20.16 0.39
N THR A 80 -7.81 -20.30 -0.56
CA THR A 80 -8.76 -21.43 -0.64
C THR A 80 -8.64 -22.24 -1.92
N ALA A 81 -7.53 -22.15 -2.67
CA ALA A 81 -7.30 -22.99 -3.83
C ALA A 81 -6.59 -24.30 -3.43
N ASP A 82 -7.25 -25.41 -3.73
CA ASP A 82 -6.87 -26.80 -3.47
C ASP A 82 -5.41 -27.16 -3.81
N PRO A 83 -4.76 -28.01 -3.00
CA PRO A 83 -3.44 -28.57 -3.30
C PRO A 83 -3.59 -29.76 -4.27
N SER A 84 -3.95 -29.51 -5.54
CA SER A 84 -3.91 -30.58 -6.55
C SER A 84 -3.72 -30.07 -7.97
N ALA A 85 -2.45 -29.88 -8.36
CA ALA A 85 -1.96 -30.18 -9.72
C ALA A 85 -0.41 -30.25 -9.77
N THR A 86 0.11 -31.49 -9.68
CA THR A 86 1.13 -32.11 -10.58
C THR A 86 2.52 -31.45 -10.66
N SER A 87 3.53 -31.86 -9.89
CA SER A 87 4.41 -33.06 -9.96
C SER A 87 5.46 -33.10 -11.09
N SER A 88 6.73 -32.97 -10.71
CA SER A 88 7.86 -33.73 -11.29
C SER A 88 8.81 -34.11 -10.14
N GLY A 89 9.06 -35.42 -9.98
CA GLY A 89 9.67 -35.99 -8.78
C GLY A 89 11.13 -36.41 -8.93
N SER A 90 11.79 -36.64 -7.78
CA SER A 90 12.72 -37.75 -7.54
C SER A 90 13.12 -37.86 -6.06
N GLY A 91 13.04 -39.08 -5.51
CA GLY A 91 13.97 -39.61 -4.48
C GLY A 91 13.65 -39.36 -3.00
N GLY A 92 13.11 -40.37 -2.31
CA GLY A 92 12.75 -40.30 -0.88
C GLY A 92 13.83 -40.71 0.12
N SER A 93 13.54 -40.53 1.42
CA SER A 93 13.79 -41.53 2.47
C SER A 93 13.14 -41.13 3.81
N HIS A 94 12.76 -42.14 4.58
CA HIS A 94 11.98 -42.13 5.83
C HIS A 94 12.46 -41.18 6.94
N ARG A 95 11.52 -40.63 7.74
CA ARG A 95 11.37 -40.92 9.20
C ARG A 95 10.30 -40.05 9.91
N HIS A 96 9.54 -40.75 10.76
CA HIS A 96 8.86 -40.32 11.99
C HIS A 96 7.83 -39.17 11.97
N ALA A 97 6.56 -39.57 12.05
CA ALA A 97 5.48 -38.76 12.57
C ALA A 97 5.61 -38.57 14.09
N SER A 98 5.57 -37.32 14.57
CA SER A 98 5.00 -36.96 15.88
C SER A 98 4.74 -35.44 15.98
N SER A 99 3.48 -35.09 16.24
CA SER A 99 3.00 -33.95 17.06
C SER A 99 3.41 -32.48 16.81
N VAL A 100 3.82 -32.06 15.60
CA VAL A 100 4.12 -30.62 15.30
C VAL A 100 3.04 -29.90 14.47
N SER A 101 2.00 -30.62 14.02
CA SER A 101 0.99 -30.10 13.08
C SER A 101 0.01 -29.09 13.68
N ALA A 102 -0.24 -29.10 14.99
CA ALA A 102 -1.19 -28.15 15.62
C ALA A 102 -0.63 -26.73 15.78
N GLN A 103 0.70 -26.57 15.91
CA GLN A 103 1.32 -25.27 16.19
C GLN A 103 1.62 -24.46 14.91
N LEU A 104 1.78 -25.13 13.77
CA LEU A 104 1.95 -24.52 12.45
C LEU A 104 0.65 -23.93 11.88
N GLY A 105 -0.51 -24.51 12.24
CA GLY A 105 -1.82 -24.02 11.81
C GLY A 105 -2.18 -22.65 12.41
N GLY A 106 -1.84 -22.42 13.69
CA GLY A 106 -2.07 -21.14 14.37
C GLY A 106 -1.28 -19.98 13.76
N ALA A 107 -0.02 -20.23 13.36
CA ALA A 107 0.84 -19.22 12.76
C ALA A 107 0.34 -18.77 11.37
N ARG A 108 -0.10 -19.71 10.52
CA ARG A 108 -0.68 -19.37 9.20
C ARG A 108 -1.99 -18.58 9.33
N ASN A 109 -2.85 -18.96 10.26
CA ASN A 109 -4.10 -18.24 10.49
C ASN A 109 -3.84 -16.82 11.01
N GLN A 110 -2.88 -16.65 11.92
CA GLN A 110 -2.49 -15.33 12.42
C GLN A 110 -1.96 -14.44 11.28
N THR A 111 -1.16 -14.98 10.36
CA THR A 111 -0.68 -14.20 9.21
C THR A 111 -1.80 -13.71 8.30
N ALA A 112 -2.82 -14.54 8.04
CA ALA A 112 -3.97 -14.14 7.24
C ALA A 112 -4.81 -13.06 7.94
N ILE A 113 -4.97 -13.16 9.26
CA ILE A 113 -5.66 -12.17 10.09
C ILE A 113 -4.91 -10.83 10.06
N ASP A 114 -3.57 -10.86 10.22
CA ASP A 114 -2.74 -9.66 10.22
C ASP A 114 -2.77 -8.94 8.86
N VAL A 115 -2.74 -9.70 7.76
CA VAL A 115 -2.87 -9.16 6.39
C VAL A 115 -4.26 -8.58 6.16
N ASN A 116 -5.32 -9.28 6.57
CA ASN A 116 -6.70 -8.80 6.41
C ASN A 116 -6.92 -7.50 7.18
N LYS A 117 -6.49 -7.45 8.45
CA LYS A 117 -6.54 -6.23 9.27
C LYS A 117 -5.81 -5.08 8.60
N PHE A 118 -4.58 -5.32 8.13
CA PHE A 118 -3.80 -4.30 7.43
C PHE A 118 -4.51 -3.76 6.17
N VAL A 119 -5.12 -4.64 5.37
CA VAL A 119 -5.88 -4.23 4.17
C VAL A 119 -7.09 -3.39 4.53
N LEU A 120 -7.84 -3.75 5.58
CA LEU A 120 -8.98 -2.95 6.06
C LEU A 120 -8.52 -1.57 6.54
N ASP A 121 -7.44 -1.50 7.31
CA ASP A 121 -6.87 -0.23 7.78
C ASP A 121 -6.43 0.66 6.61
N LEU A 122 -5.91 0.07 5.52
CA LEU A 122 -5.44 0.76 4.31
C LEU A 122 -6.58 1.25 3.40
N VAL A 123 -7.77 0.65 3.51
CA VAL A 123 -8.97 1.18 2.84
C VAL A 123 -9.39 2.50 3.49
N ASP A 124 -9.33 2.58 4.81
CA ASP A 124 -9.76 3.74 5.61
C ASP A 124 -8.72 4.85 5.67
N ASN A 125 -7.44 4.50 5.74
CA ASN A 125 -6.35 5.45 5.96
C ASN A 125 -5.38 5.48 4.78
N PRO A 126 -4.90 6.67 4.38
CA PRO A 126 -3.89 6.78 3.33
C PRO A 126 -2.52 6.25 3.76
N GLU A 127 -2.26 6.17 5.07
CA GLU A 127 -1.00 5.71 5.65
C GLU A 127 -1.28 4.73 6.80
N VAL A 128 -0.60 3.57 6.79
CA VAL A 128 -0.78 2.51 7.78
C VAL A 128 0.57 1.92 8.17
N SER A 129 0.76 1.64 9.47
CA SER A 129 1.96 0.99 9.98
C SER A 129 1.98 -0.50 9.62
N ILE A 130 3.12 -1.00 9.16
CA ILE A 130 3.29 -2.41 8.78
C ILE A 130 3.62 -3.24 10.04
N PRO A 131 2.77 -4.20 10.44
CA PRO A 131 3.06 -5.08 11.57
C PRO A 131 4.34 -5.90 11.34
N GLY A 132 5.29 -5.85 12.28
CA GLY A 132 6.58 -6.53 12.16
C GLY A 132 7.57 -5.88 11.17
N ALA A 133 7.26 -4.69 10.65
CA ALA A 133 8.07 -3.95 9.67
C ALA A 133 8.48 -4.84 8.48
N GLY A 134 9.65 -4.61 7.87
CA GLY A 134 10.12 -5.39 6.71
C GLY A 134 10.37 -6.88 6.98
N LYS A 135 10.42 -7.31 8.25
CA LYS A 135 10.58 -8.73 8.61
C LYS A 135 9.25 -9.45 8.79
N GLY A 136 8.15 -8.70 8.96
CA GLY A 136 6.80 -9.22 9.14
C GLY A 136 6.23 -9.84 7.86
N SER A 137 5.16 -10.62 7.99
CA SER A 137 4.45 -11.25 6.86
C SER A 137 3.95 -10.21 5.86
N VAL A 138 3.28 -9.15 6.35
CA VAL A 138 2.79 -8.03 5.55
C VAL A 138 3.96 -7.28 4.90
N GLY A 139 5.04 -7.01 5.64
CA GLY A 139 6.20 -6.29 5.12
C GLY A 139 6.90 -7.02 3.98
N LYS A 140 7.05 -8.35 4.08
CA LYS A 140 7.60 -9.17 3.00
C LYS A 140 6.75 -9.09 1.73
N LEU A 141 5.42 -9.13 1.88
CA LEU A 141 4.49 -9.03 0.76
C LEU A 141 4.54 -7.65 0.10
N VAL A 142 4.62 -6.56 0.89
CA VAL A 142 4.83 -5.21 0.36
C VAL A 142 6.16 -5.14 -0.41
N SER A 143 7.26 -5.64 0.17
CA SER A 143 8.55 -5.67 -0.52
C SER A 143 8.51 -6.48 -1.82
N GLN A 144 7.78 -7.60 -1.83
CA GLN A 144 7.58 -8.39 -3.05
C GLN A 144 6.81 -7.60 -4.12
N LEU A 145 5.69 -6.96 -3.75
CA LEU A 145 4.92 -6.12 -4.67
C LEU A 145 5.76 -4.99 -5.29
N PHE A 146 6.66 -4.39 -4.50
CA PHE A 146 7.61 -3.40 -5.00
C PHE A 146 8.57 -4.00 -6.03
N VAL A 147 9.22 -5.11 -5.71
CA VAL A 147 10.15 -5.80 -6.62
C VAL A 147 9.46 -6.21 -7.92
N ASP A 148 8.25 -6.76 -7.83
CA ASP A 148 7.46 -7.18 -9.00
C ASP A 148 7.11 -5.99 -9.89
N SER A 149 6.70 -4.85 -9.30
CA SER A 149 6.42 -3.62 -10.04
C SER A 149 7.64 -3.00 -10.73
N MET A 150 8.85 -3.24 -10.20
CA MET A 150 10.10 -2.79 -10.81
C MET A 150 10.50 -3.68 -11.98
N LYS A 151 10.31 -5.00 -11.87
CA LYS A 151 10.56 -5.95 -12.96
C LYS A 151 9.67 -5.74 -14.17
N GLU A 152 8.42 -5.31 -13.97
CA GLU A 152 7.51 -4.99 -15.07
C GLU A 152 7.96 -3.73 -15.86
N ASN A 153 8.69 -2.82 -15.21
CA ASN A 153 9.22 -1.61 -15.84
C ASN A 153 10.63 -1.80 -16.45
N ASP A 154 11.47 -2.67 -15.90
CA ASP A 154 12.81 -2.97 -16.39
C ASP A 154 12.83 -4.21 -17.29
N THR A 155 12.65 -4.03 -18.60
CA THR A 155 12.87 -5.08 -19.62
C THR A 155 14.35 -5.40 -19.89
N ALA A 156 15.28 -5.02 -18.99
CA ALA A 156 16.71 -5.29 -19.15
C ALA A 156 17.49 -5.24 -17.82
N SER A 157 17.42 -6.29 -17.01
CA SER A 157 18.57 -6.71 -16.18
C SER A 157 18.33 -8.09 -15.58
N GLU A 158 18.96 -9.09 -16.20
CA GLU A 158 19.27 -10.37 -15.60
C GLU A 158 20.33 -10.12 -14.51
N GLY A 159 19.98 -10.35 -13.25
CA GLY A 159 20.85 -10.01 -12.11
C GLY A 159 20.48 -10.77 -10.84
N GLU A 160 20.83 -12.06 -10.86
CA GLU A 160 21.11 -12.98 -9.75
C GLU A 160 20.04 -13.23 -8.65
N GLU A 161 19.63 -14.50 -8.63
CA GLU A 161 18.78 -15.16 -7.67
C GLU A 161 19.47 -15.31 -6.30
N ASN A 162 18.90 -14.72 -5.25
CA ASN A 162 18.98 -15.28 -3.89
C ASN A 162 17.91 -14.68 -2.95
N GLY A 163 16.74 -15.32 -2.90
CA GLY A 163 15.96 -15.59 -1.67
C GLY A 163 15.43 -14.47 -0.76
N GLU A 164 15.77 -13.19 -0.94
CA GLU A 164 15.21 -12.08 -0.15
C GLU A 164 14.60 -11.03 -1.08
N CYS A 165 13.30 -10.73 -0.89
CA CYS A 165 12.65 -9.56 -1.50
C CYS A 165 13.31 -8.28 -0.96
N LYS A 166 14.45 -7.90 -1.54
CA LYS A 166 15.27 -6.79 -1.08
C LYS A 166 15.05 -5.62 -2.02
N PHE A 167 14.70 -4.48 -1.44
CA PHE A 167 14.75 -3.20 -2.15
C PHE A 167 16.11 -3.03 -2.83
N PRO A 168 16.18 -2.29 -3.95
CA PRO A 168 17.45 -2.02 -4.61
C PRO A 168 18.44 -1.41 -3.61
N SER A 169 19.73 -1.56 -3.90
CA SER A 169 20.76 -0.93 -3.08
C SER A 169 20.49 0.58 -2.99
N PRO A 170 20.69 1.20 -1.81
CA PRO A 170 20.45 2.63 -1.64
C PRO A 170 21.18 3.47 -2.69
N ALA A 171 20.45 4.33 -3.41
CA ALA A 171 21.01 5.15 -4.49
C ALA A 171 21.98 6.25 -4.00
N ALA A 172 21.84 6.68 -2.75
CA ALA A 172 22.71 7.68 -2.13
C ALA A 172 22.71 7.57 -0.60
N ARG A 173 23.72 8.16 0.04
CA ARG A 173 23.81 8.35 1.50
C ARG A 173 23.75 9.83 1.82
N GLU A 174 22.78 10.25 2.65
CA GLU A 174 22.67 11.61 3.18
C GLU A 174 23.23 11.67 4.61
N TYR A 175 24.15 12.60 4.85
CA TYR A 175 24.68 12.94 6.16
C TYR A 175 24.20 14.34 6.55
N ILE A 176 23.63 14.47 7.74
CA ILE A 176 23.14 15.74 8.27
C ILE A 176 23.91 16.09 9.54
N LEU A 177 24.70 17.16 9.48
CA LEU A 177 25.34 17.74 10.66
C LEU A 177 24.44 18.86 11.21
N ARG A 178 23.96 18.68 12.45
CA ARG A 178 23.23 19.71 13.20
C ARG A 178 24.11 20.22 14.33
N THR A 179 24.43 21.51 14.34
CA THR A 179 25.22 22.14 15.41
C THR A 179 24.54 23.42 15.88
N ARG A 180 24.94 23.92 17.06
CA ARG A 180 24.62 25.29 17.48
C ARG A 180 25.90 26.09 17.45
N HIS A 181 25.91 27.19 16.72
CA HIS A 181 27.10 28.02 16.61
C HIS A 181 26.72 29.50 16.65
N SER A 182 27.53 30.33 17.30
CA SER A 182 27.34 31.78 17.29
C SER A 182 27.73 32.32 15.91
N ARG A 183 27.06 33.38 15.47
CA ARG A 183 27.54 34.15 14.30
C ARG A 183 28.84 34.88 14.69
N PRO A 184 29.67 35.32 13.73
CA PRO A 184 30.99 35.91 13.99
C PRO A 184 31.03 37.17 14.88
N THR A 185 29.89 37.72 15.28
CA THR A 185 29.80 38.91 16.14
C THR A 185 29.86 38.52 17.62
N PRO A 186 30.68 39.20 18.46
CA PRO A 186 30.86 38.85 19.88
C PRO A 186 29.57 38.82 20.74
N ALA A 187 28.52 39.54 20.33
CA ALA A 187 27.23 39.57 21.02
C ALA A 187 26.21 38.54 20.47
N ALA A 188 26.60 37.71 19.50
CA ALA A 188 25.67 36.86 18.79
C ALA A 188 25.22 35.67 19.65
N ARG A 189 23.91 35.48 19.75
CA ARG A 189 23.30 34.29 20.34
C ARG A 189 23.61 33.05 19.50
N LEU A 190 23.78 31.90 20.15
CA LEU A 190 23.90 30.60 19.48
C LEU A 190 22.64 30.33 18.65
N THR A 191 22.81 30.09 17.36
CA THR A 191 21.72 29.70 16.47
C THR A 191 21.91 28.27 15.96
N PRO A 192 20.81 27.51 15.74
CA PRO A 192 20.91 26.20 15.13
C PRO A 192 21.40 26.33 13.68
N GLN A 193 22.37 25.51 13.32
CA GLN A 193 22.91 25.39 11.97
C GLN A 193 22.73 23.95 11.49
N ARG A 194 22.40 23.81 10.21
CA ARG A 194 22.24 22.52 9.53
C ARG A 194 23.07 22.52 8.27
N MET A 195 23.94 21.53 8.14
CA MET A 195 24.71 21.24 6.95
C MET A 195 24.34 19.84 6.46
N PHE A 196 24.22 19.66 5.14
CA PHE A 196 23.94 18.36 4.53
C PHE A 196 25.04 17.99 3.54
N CYS A 197 25.37 16.69 3.47
CA CYS A 197 26.25 16.10 2.48
C CYS A 197 25.55 14.88 1.90
N VAL A 198 25.39 14.81 0.58
CA VAL A 198 24.83 13.65 -0.12
C VAL A 198 25.93 13.03 -0.95
N MET A 199 26.19 11.75 -0.73
CA MET A 199 27.10 10.94 -1.54
C MET A 199 26.26 9.99 -2.41
N ALA A 200 26.24 10.22 -3.72
CA ALA A 200 25.67 9.32 -4.71
C ALA A 200 26.80 8.57 -5.44
N GLU A 201 26.45 7.64 -6.34
CA GLU A 201 27.43 6.82 -7.06
C GLU A 201 28.37 7.64 -7.96
N ASN A 202 27.81 8.63 -8.68
CA ASN A 202 28.54 9.45 -9.66
C ASN A 202 28.69 10.93 -9.27
N ASP A 203 28.18 11.34 -8.11
CA ASP A 203 28.19 12.74 -7.67
C ASP A 203 28.24 12.82 -6.14
N PHE A 204 28.86 13.89 -5.63
CA PHE A 204 28.77 14.25 -4.22
C PHE A 204 28.34 15.72 -4.09
N ARG A 205 27.31 15.97 -3.29
CA ARG A 205 26.78 17.30 -3.02
C ARG A 205 27.05 17.66 -1.58
N LEU A 206 27.95 18.61 -1.38
CA LEU A 206 28.27 19.15 -0.06
C LEU A 206 27.70 20.57 0.07
N ALA A 207 26.88 20.81 1.10
CA ALA A 207 26.53 22.17 1.48
C ALA A 207 27.74 22.84 2.14
N GLY A 208 28.46 23.67 1.38
CA GLY A 208 29.59 24.45 1.88
C GLY A 208 29.15 25.82 2.41
N ALA A 209 29.81 26.28 3.48
CA ALA A 209 29.81 27.69 3.89
C ALA A 209 31.27 28.15 3.88
N PHE A 210 31.67 28.84 2.81
CA PHE A 210 33.04 29.33 2.64
C PHE A 210 33.13 30.77 3.12
N THR A 211 33.87 31.00 4.21
CA THR A 211 34.28 32.35 4.61
C THR A 211 35.63 32.64 3.98
N HIS A 212 35.69 33.58 3.05
CA HIS A 212 36.95 34.10 2.50
C HIS A 212 37.32 35.36 3.30
N ASP A 213 38.48 35.36 3.94
CA ASP A 213 39.03 36.54 4.61
C ASP A 213 39.60 37.47 3.53
N THR A 214 39.05 38.67 3.39
CA THR A 214 39.48 39.63 2.36
C THR A 214 40.73 40.43 2.76
N ILE A 215 41.39 40.11 3.88
CA ILE A 215 42.41 40.98 4.48
C ILE A 215 43.85 40.65 4.05
N PHE A 216 44.13 39.52 3.40
CA PHE A 216 45.49 39.18 2.95
C PHE A 216 45.52 38.80 1.46
N TYR A 217 45.98 39.76 0.64
CA TYR A 217 46.36 39.62 -0.77
C TYR A 217 47.89 39.66 -0.90
#